data_AF-A0A8H4TIY3-F1
#
_entry.id   AF-A0A8H4TIY3-F1
#
_cell.length_a   1.000
_cell.length_b   1.000
_cell.length_c   1.000
_cell.angle_alpha   90.00
_cell.angle_beta   90.00
_cell.angle_gamma   90.00
#
_symmetry.space_group_name_H-M   'P 1'
#
loop_
_entity.id
_entity.type
_entity.pdbx_description
1 polymer ?
#
loop_
_entity_poly.entity_id
_entity_poly.type
_entity_poly.pdbx_seq_one_letter_code
_entity_poly.pdbx_strand_id
1 'polypeptide(L)'
;MSPASPKTKRLMDTISEAHRMSYRIGRGEQGVLTFEPYKSSILPLWRFRTVPIAQKSAEDLWEKFKEFKDQQDFVGMDMTRKFIQMGMTRAKRYANHAGGRKYKKGTKEELPQSDKHPDKDEKERASLIFRRYWERCKADEDYQNLKLEFVKQQKQRDSS
;
A
#
# COMPACT_ATOMS: atom_id res chain seq x y z
N MET A 1 9.84 3.78 -37.51
CA MET A 1 9.70 2.63 -36.57
C MET A 1 10.41 3.02 -35.29
N SER A 2 9.69 3.37 -34.23
CA SER A 2 10.30 3.67 -32.93
C SER A 2 10.83 2.37 -32.33
N PRO A 3 12.04 2.34 -31.76
CA PRO A 3 12.56 1.14 -31.11
C PRO A 3 11.67 0.81 -29.91
N ALA A 4 11.22 -0.44 -29.83
CA ALA A 4 10.50 -0.93 -28.66
C ALA A 4 11.39 -0.73 -27.43
N SER A 5 10.93 0.09 -26.48
CA SER A 5 11.58 0.21 -25.17
C SER A 5 11.83 -1.20 -24.60
N PRO A 6 13.01 -1.47 -24.01
CA PRO A 6 13.29 -2.77 -23.43
C PRO A 6 12.17 -3.12 -22.45
N LYS A 7 11.53 -4.28 -22.65
CA LYS A 7 10.46 -4.75 -21.75
C LYS A 7 11.08 -4.92 -20.36
N THR A 8 10.86 -3.95 -19.47
CA THR A 8 11.28 -4.02 -18.07
C THR A 8 10.75 -5.34 -17.50
N LYS A 9 11.64 -6.13 -16.87
CA LYS A 9 11.28 -7.41 -16.26
C LYS A 9 10.20 -7.17 -15.18
N ARG A 10 9.02 -7.78 -15.34
CA ARG A 10 7.91 -7.63 -14.39
C ARG A 10 8.24 -8.37 -13.10
N LEU A 11 7.83 -7.83 -11.96
CA LEU A 11 8.06 -8.48 -10.65
C LEU A 11 7.32 -9.82 -10.52
N MET A 12 6.12 -9.92 -11.08
CA MET A 12 5.40 -11.19 -11.16
C MET A 12 6.18 -12.30 -11.88
N ASP A 13 7.07 -11.97 -12.83
CA ASP A 13 7.87 -12.95 -13.58
C ASP A 13 9.10 -13.44 -12.78
N THR A 14 9.39 -12.85 -11.61
CA THR A 14 10.53 -13.25 -10.76
C THR A 14 10.13 -14.25 -9.68
N ILE A 15 8.85 -14.64 -9.60
CA ILE A 15 8.34 -15.58 -8.61
C ILE A 15 7.59 -16.72 -9.28
N SER A 16 7.53 -17.88 -8.63
CA SER A 16 6.71 -18.98 -9.12
C SER A 16 5.23 -18.65 -8.98
N GLU A 17 4.39 -19.30 -9.78
CA GLU A 17 2.93 -19.21 -9.63
C GLU A 17 2.47 -19.65 -8.23
N ALA A 18 3.11 -20.67 -7.65
CA ALA A 18 2.86 -21.08 -6.27
C ALA A 18 3.11 -19.96 -5.25
N HIS A 19 4.20 -19.22 -5.42
CA HIS A 19 4.47 -18.06 -4.58
C HIS A 19 3.44 -16.96 -4.83
N ARG A 20 3.13 -16.61 -6.09
CA ARG A 20 2.09 -15.61 -6.41
C ARG A 20 0.74 -15.95 -5.76
N MET A 21 0.32 -17.22 -5.83
CA MET A 21 -0.96 -17.69 -5.28
C MET A 21 -0.97 -17.79 -3.75
N SER A 22 0.18 -17.81 -3.08
CA SER A 22 0.24 -17.77 -1.60
C SER A 22 -0.11 -16.39 -1.04
N TYR A 23 -0.13 -15.33 -1.88
CA TYR A 23 -0.62 -14.02 -1.49
C TYR A 23 -2.09 -14.08 -1.07
N ARG A 24 -2.40 -13.72 0.18
CA ARG A 24 -3.78 -13.65 0.66
C ARG A 24 -4.24 -12.19 0.81
N ILE A 25 -5.43 -11.91 0.28
CA ILE A 25 -6.08 -10.59 0.42
C ILE A 25 -6.58 -10.45 1.87
N GLY A 26 -5.68 -10.01 2.76
CA GLY A 26 -6.00 -9.75 4.16
C GLY A 26 -6.81 -8.47 4.40
N ARG A 27 -7.25 -8.27 5.66
CA ARG A 27 -7.94 -7.05 6.08
C ARG A 27 -6.92 -5.93 6.28
N GLY A 28 -7.24 -4.73 5.76
CA GLY A 28 -6.39 -3.55 5.91
C GLY A 28 -4.98 -3.75 5.33
N GLU A 29 -3.98 -3.66 6.20
CA GLU A 29 -2.54 -3.68 5.88
C GLU A 29 -1.88 -5.06 6.06
N GLN A 30 -2.65 -6.11 6.35
CA GLN A 30 -2.10 -7.45 6.58
C GLN A 30 -1.26 -7.94 5.39
N GLY A 31 -0.03 -8.41 5.69
CA GLY A 31 0.93 -8.95 4.73
C GLY A 31 1.77 -7.92 3.97
N VAL A 32 1.51 -6.62 4.12
CA VAL A 32 2.16 -5.56 3.33
C VAL A 32 3.68 -5.46 3.54
N LEU A 33 4.16 -5.91 4.71
CA LEU A 33 5.59 -5.89 5.07
C LEU A 33 6.27 -7.26 4.99
N THR A 34 5.64 -8.27 4.39
CA THR A 34 6.18 -9.65 4.36
C THR A 34 6.19 -10.29 2.99
N PHE A 35 5.40 -9.80 2.03
CA PHE A 35 5.26 -10.46 0.72
C PHE A 35 6.28 -9.92 -0.30
N GLU A 36 7.32 -10.73 -0.60
CA GLU A 36 8.39 -10.39 -1.55
C GLU A 36 8.08 -10.87 -2.97
N PRO A 37 8.64 -10.23 -4.02
CA PRO A 37 9.55 -9.07 -4.01
C PRO A 37 8.82 -7.72 -3.90
N TYR A 38 7.50 -7.74 -3.82
CA TYR A 38 6.66 -6.54 -3.84
C TYR A 38 6.96 -5.59 -2.68
N LYS A 39 7.13 -6.12 -1.46
CA LYS A 39 7.54 -5.30 -0.31
C LYS A 39 8.81 -4.52 -0.62
N SER A 40 9.87 -5.19 -1.07
CA SER A 40 11.16 -4.54 -1.33
C SER A 40 11.08 -3.50 -2.44
N SER A 41 10.21 -3.70 -3.43
CA SER A 41 10.00 -2.72 -4.50
C SER A 41 9.21 -1.48 -4.05
N ILE A 42 8.21 -1.65 -3.19
CA ILE A 42 7.25 -0.58 -2.85
C ILE A 42 7.67 0.19 -1.59
N LEU A 43 8.24 -0.49 -0.59
CA LEU A 43 8.61 0.10 0.70
C LEU A 43 9.52 1.36 0.60
N PRO A 44 10.51 1.44 -0.32
CA PRO A 44 11.35 2.63 -0.44
C PRO A 44 10.57 3.92 -0.79
N LEU A 45 9.44 3.78 -1.49
CA LEU A 45 8.58 4.90 -1.92
C LEU A 45 7.73 5.46 -0.77
N TRP A 46 7.63 4.74 0.35
CA TRP A 46 6.68 5.03 1.43
C TRP A 46 7.29 5.93 2.51
N ARG A 47 6.87 7.20 2.58
CA ARG A 47 7.36 8.23 3.51
C ARG A 47 6.26 9.26 3.82
N PHE A 48 6.21 9.81 5.04
CA PHE A 48 5.17 10.78 5.43
C PHE A 48 5.61 11.76 6.53
N ARG A 49 6.92 12.09 6.59
CA ARG A 49 7.45 12.94 7.66
C ARG A 49 6.85 14.36 7.62
N THR A 50 6.69 14.93 6.44
CA THR A 50 6.09 16.25 6.24
C THR A 50 5.03 16.16 5.15
N VAL A 51 4.20 17.20 4.99
CA VAL A 51 3.19 17.24 3.92
C VAL A 51 3.82 17.09 2.51
N PRO A 52 4.90 17.82 2.14
CA PRO A 52 5.55 17.62 0.84
C PRO A 52 6.08 16.19 0.63
N ILE A 53 6.64 15.58 1.67
CA ILE A 53 7.12 14.18 1.61
C ILE A 53 5.95 13.21 1.42
N ALA A 54 4.84 13.43 2.12
CA ALA A 54 3.64 12.60 1.98
C ALA A 54 3.03 12.73 0.58
N GLN A 55 2.99 13.93 0.01
CA GLN A 55 2.54 14.18 -1.35
C GLN A 55 3.38 13.40 -2.36
N LYS A 56 4.71 13.57 -2.31
CA LYS A 56 5.63 12.86 -3.21
C LYS A 56 5.53 11.34 -3.05
N SER A 57 5.45 10.86 -1.81
CA SER A 57 5.28 9.44 -1.53
C SER A 57 3.98 8.87 -2.11
N ALA A 58 2.86 9.58 -1.97
CA ALA A 58 1.58 9.14 -2.49
C ALA A 58 1.55 9.15 -4.04
N GLU A 59 2.19 10.13 -4.67
CA GLU A 59 2.40 10.18 -6.12
C GLU A 59 3.26 9.01 -6.61
N ASP A 60 4.42 8.76 -5.98
CA ASP A 60 5.31 7.67 -6.38
C ASP A 60 4.63 6.29 -6.22
N LEU A 61 3.85 6.11 -5.14
CA LEU A 61 3.03 4.91 -4.97
C LEU A 61 1.92 4.83 -6.02
N TRP A 62 1.32 5.94 -6.43
CA TRP A 62 0.31 5.94 -7.49
C TRP A 62 0.90 5.57 -8.85
N GLU A 63 2.08 6.09 -9.19
CA GLU A 63 2.80 5.69 -10.40
C GLU A 63 3.15 4.21 -10.35
N LYS A 64 3.60 3.70 -9.19
CA LYS A 64 3.86 2.26 -9.01
C LYS A 64 2.61 1.40 -9.17
N PHE A 65 1.45 1.88 -8.70
CA PHE A 65 0.17 1.20 -8.88
C PHE A 65 -0.19 1.10 -10.37
N LYS A 66 -0.04 2.20 -11.13
CA LYS A 66 -0.28 2.21 -12.58
C LYS A 66 0.69 1.30 -13.33
N GLU A 67 1.96 1.26 -12.93
CA GLU A 67 2.94 0.35 -13.52
C GLU A 67 2.49 -1.12 -13.38
N PHE A 68 2.00 -1.52 -12.19
CA PHE A 68 1.45 -2.86 -11.99
C PHE A 68 0.14 -3.09 -12.76
N LYS A 69 -0.69 -2.05 -12.88
CA LYS A 69 -1.92 -2.09 -13.69
C LYS A 69 -1.62 -2.40 -15.15
N ASP A 70 -0.66 -1.70 -15.75
CA ASP A 70 -0.24 -1.90 -17.14
C ASP A 70 0.35 -3.30 -17.36
N GLN A 71 0.89 -3.92 -16.30
CA GLN A 71 1.41 -5.28 -16.29
C GLN A 71 0.33 -6.34 -16.00
N GLN A 72 -0.91 -5.94 -15.71
CA GLN A 72 -2.00 -6.79 -15.19
C GLN A 72 -1.62 -7.56 -13.91
N ASP A 73 -0.79 -6.95 -13.07
CA ASP A 73 -0.29 -7.54 -11.83
C ASP A 73 -1.15 -7.12 -10.63
N PHE A 74 -2.21 -7.91 -10.38
CA PHE A 74 -3.08 -7.70 -9.22
C PHE A 74 -2.33 -7.62 -7.89
N VAL A 75 -1.32 -8.47 -7.67
CA VAL A 75 -0.64 -8.55 -6.37
C VAL A 75 0.16 -7.27 -6.15
N GLY A 76 0.84 -6.78 -7.18
CA GLY A 76 1.52 -5.48 -7.15
C GLY A 76 0.56 -4.31 -6.90
N MET A 77 -0.60 -4.30 -7.59
CA MET A 77 -1.62 -3.27 -7.37
C MET A 77 -2.17 -3.28 -5.93
N ASP A 78 -2.54 -4.44 -5.40
CA ASP A 78 -3.10 -4.54 -4.04
C ASP A 78 -2.05 -4.24 -2.96
N MET A 79 -0.81 -4.71 -3.13
CA MET A 79 0.30 -4.36 -2.23
C MET A 79 0.52 -2.85 -2.21
N THR A 80 0.53 -2.19 -3.36
CA THR A 80 0.72 -0.74 -3.46
C THR A 80 -0.43 0.02 -2.78
N ARG A 81 -1.68 -0.39 -3.03
CA ARG A 81 -2.87 0.14 -2.33
C ARG A 81 -2.77 -0.04 -0.81
N LYS A 82 -2.25 -1.17 -0.32
CA LYS A 82 -2.00 -1.41 1.12
C LYS A 82 -0.93 -0.48 1.68
N PHE A 83 0.15 -0.19 0.94
CA PHE A 83 1.14 0.81 1.35
C PHE A 83 0.54 2.21 1.45
N ILE A 84 -0.30 2.61 0.49
CA ILE A 84 -1.05 3.88 0.56
C ILE A 84 -1.96 3.89 1.79
N GLN A 85 -2.70 2.80 2.06
CA GLN A 85 -3.52 2.66 3.27
C GLN A 85 -2.68 2.79 4.54
N MET A 86 -1.50 2.17 4.60
CA MET A 86 -0.56 2.28 5.72
C MET A 86 -0.07 3.72 5.91
N GLY A 87 0.10 4.48 4.83
CA GLY A 87 0.39 5.91 4.89
C GLY A 87 -0.73 6.69 5.57
N MET A 88 -1.97 6.47 5.13
CA MET A 88 -3.17 7.09 5.69
C MET A 88 -3.33 6.80 7.19
N THR A 89 -3.28 5.53 7.60
CA THR A 89 -3.53 5.11 8.99
C THR A 89 -2.40 5.51 9.92
N ARG A 90 -1.14 5.39 9.50
CA ARG A 90 0.00 5.81 10.32
C ARG A 90 0.06 7.32 10.45
N ALA A 91 -0.16 8.08 9.38
CA ALA A 91 -0.25 9.54 9.49
C ALA A 91 -1.37 9.96 10.45
N LYS A 92 -2.56 9.34 10.36
CA LYS A 92 -3.66 9.65 11.30
C LYS A 92 -3.30 9.28 12.75
N ARG A 93 -2.60 8.16 12.97
CA ARG A 93 -2.12 7.79 14.31
C ARG A 93 -1.15 8.82 14.87
N TYR A 94 -0.26 9.37 14.06
CA TYR A 94 0.65 10.43 14.50
C TYR A 94 -0.08 11.75 14.76
N ALA A 95 -1.12 12.06 13.99
CA ALA A 95 -1.98 13.22 14.28
C ALA A 95 -2.75 13.08 15.60
N ASN A 96 -3.11 11.85 15.97
CA ASN A 96 -3.88 11.60 17.19
C ASN A 96 -2.98 11.41 18.43
N HIS A 97 -1.74 10.95 18.26
CA HIS A 97 -0.83 10.67 19.36
C HIS A 97 0.55 11.26 19.07
N ALA A 98 1.01 12.17 19.95
CA ALA A 98 2.33 12.78 19.84
C ALA A 98 3.43 11.70 19.73
N GLY A 99 4.27 11.79 18.70
CA GLY A 99 5.30 10.78 18.42
C GLY A 99 4.78 9.42 17.91
N GLY A 100 3.50 9.30 17.62
CA GLY A 100 2.87 8.12 17.01
C GLY A 100 2.73 6.89 17.91
N ARG A 101 3.03 7.02 19.20
CA ARG A 101 2.90 5.93 20.18
C ARG A 101 1.47 5.90 20.72
N LYS A 102 0.74 4.84 20.36
CA LYS A 102 -0.65 4.62 20.82
C LYS A 102 -0.73 3.90 22.18
N TYR A 103 0.22 3.03 22.50
CA TYR A 103 0.17 2.20 23.70
C TYR A 103 1.31 2.56 24.67
N LYS A 104 1.04 2.50 25.97
CA LYS A 104 2.08 2.63 27.00
C LYS A 104 3.06 1.46 26.89
N LYS A 105 4.35 1.76 27.04
CA LYS A 105 5.45 0.81 26.80
C LYS A 105 5.25 -0.48 27.62
N GLY A 106 5.25 -1.63 26.94
CA GLY A 106 5.10 -2.95 27.58
C GLY A 106 3.66 -3.32 27.94
N THR A 107 2.66 -2.52 27.55
CA THR A 107 1.25 -2.75 27.90
C THR A 107 0.34 -2.61 26.68
N LYS A 108 -0.93 -3.03 26.82
CA LYS A 108 -2.02 -2.74 25.86
C LYS A 108 -2.84 -1.51 26.26
N GLU A 109 -2.41 -0.77 27.27
CA GLU A 109 -3.08 0.45 27.75
C GLU A 109 -2.92 1.56 26.68
N GLU A 110 -4.05 2.06 26.17
CA GLU A 110 -4.06 3.14 25.17
C GLU A 110 -3.71 4.49 25.83
N LEU A 111 -2.75 5.19 25.23
CA LEU A 111 -2.43 6.55 25.62
C LEU A 111 -3.54 7.50 25.13
N PRO A 112 -3.86 8.55 25.90
CA PRO A 112 -4.83 9.55 25.47
C PRO A 112 -4.40 10.17 24.14
N GLN A 113 -5.40 10.59 23.37
CA GLN A 113 -5.15 11.40 22.19
C GLN A 113 -4.58 12.76 22.62
N SER A 114 -3.73 13.32 21.76
CA SER A 114 -3.10 14.62 22.00
C SER A 114 -3.59 15.60 20.94
N ASP A 115 -4.21 16.68 21.38
CA ASP A 115 -4.74 17.70 20.47
C ASP A 115 -3.85 18.92 20.28
N LYS A 116 -2.76 19.00 21.05
CA LYS A 116 -1.96 20.23 21.19
C LYS A 116 -0.51 20.09 20.72
N HIS A 117 -0.13 18.97 20.09
CA HIS A 117 1.24 18.79 19.62
C HIS A 117 1.48 19.49 18.27
N PRO A 118 2.65 20.10 18.06
CA PRO A 118 2.91 20.94 16.88
C PRO A 118 2.75 20.23 15.53
N ASP A 119 2.98 18.91 15.46
CA ASP A 119 2.92 18.16 14.22
C ASP A 119 1.50 17.65 13.85
N LYS A 120 0.48 17.84 14.70
CA LYS A 120 -0.88 17.31 14.49
C LYS A 120 -1.44 17.66 13.11
N ASP A 121 -1.51 18.95 12.80
CA ASP A 121 -2.12 19.46 11.56
C ASP A 121 -1.34 19.01 10.31
N GLU A 122 -0.02 18.84 10.44
CA GLU A 122 0.80 18.31 9.35
C GLU A 122 0.50 16.83 9.10
N LYS A 123 0.35 16.04 10.16
CA LYS A 123 0.04 14.61 10.09
C LYS A 123 -1.38 14.34 9.62
N GLU A 124 -2.33 15.19 10.00
CA GLU A 124 -3.69 15.13 9.51
C GLU A 124 -3.73 15.39 8.00
N ARG A 125 -3.07 16.45 7.52
CA ARG A 125 -2.96 16.73 6.08
C ARG A 125 -2.28 15.59 5.32
N ALA A 126 -1.19 15.03 5.86
CA ALA A 126 -0.54 13.86 5.26
C ALA A 126 -1.49 12.66 5.16
N SER A 127 -2.32 12.40 6.18
CA SER A 127 -3.32 11.33 6.15
C SER A 127 -4.36 11.54 5.05
N LEU A 128 -4.84 12.78 4.89
CA LEU A 128 -5.83 13.13 3.86
C LEU A 128 -5.27 12.98 2.43
N ILE A 129 -3.97 13.26 2.23
CA ILE A 129 -3.29 13.01 0.95
C ILE A 129 -3.36 11.52 0.60
N PHE A 130 -2.89 10.63 1.49
CA PHE A 130 -2.94 9.19 1.25
C PHE A 130 -4.38 8.68 1.08
N ARG A 131 -5.35 9.24 1.82
CA ARG A 131 -6.75 8.86 1.69
C ARG A 131 -7.28 9.07 0.27
N ARG A 132 -6.97 10.22 -0.36
CA ARG A 132 -7.40 10.50 -1.74
C ARG A 132 -6.87 9.46 -2.73
N TYR A 133 -5.60 9.09 -2.62
CA TYR A 133 -5.01 8.05 -3.47
C TYR A 133 -5.55 6.66 -3.16
N TRP A 134 -5.82 6.36 -1.88
CA TRP A 134 -6.42 5.07 -1.49
C TRP A 134 -7.83 4.91 -2.06
N GLU A 135 -8.65 5.96 -2.00
CA GLU A 135 -9.98 5.99 -2.62
C GLU A 135 -9.87 5.80 -4.14
N ARG A 136 -8.90 6.47 -4.78
CA ARG A 136 -8.62 6.31 -6.22
C ARG A 136 -8.24 4.87 -6.60
N CYS A 137 -7.32 4.23 -5.88
CA CYS A 137 -6.95 2.83 -6.14
C CYS A 137 -8.15 1.88 -5.98
N LYS A 138 -9.05 2.14 -5.04
CA LYS A 138 -10.24 1.31 -4.82
C LYS A 138 -11.31 1.48 -5.90
N ALA A 139 -11.41 2.69 -6.45
CA ALA A 139 -12.36 3.02 -7.51
C ALA A 139 -11.87 2.59 -8.90
N ASP A 140 -10.61 2.19 -9.05
CA ASP A 140 -10.05 1.72 -10.32
C ASP A 140 -10.72 0.41 -10.78
N GLU A 141 -11.31 0.44 -11.97
CA GLU A 141 -12.08 -0.69 -12.52
C GLU A 141 -11.19 -1.91 -12.81
N ASP A 142 -9.98 -1.70 -13.33
CA ASP A 142 -9.03 -2.78 -13.61
C ASP A 142 -8.59 -3.47 -12.32
N TYR A 143 -8.35 -2.71 -11.25
CA TYR A 143 -8.10 -3.28 -9.92
C TYR A 143 -9.25 -4.18 -9.46
N GLN A 144 -10.50 -3.74 -9.63
CA GLN A 144 -11.67 -4.51 -9.23
C GLN A 144 -11.80 -5.79 -10.05
N ASN A 145 -11.62 -5.71 -11.36
CA ASN A 145 -11.69 -6.85 -12.27
C ASN A 145 -10.58 -7.87 -11.98
N LEU A 146 -9.33 -7.42 -11.91
CA LEU A 146 -8.18 -8.29 -11.62
C LEU A 146 -8.27 -8.93 -10.23
N LYS A 147 -8.87 -8.23 -9.25
CA LYS A 147 -9.15 -8.81 -7.93
C LYS A 147 -10.12 -9.98 -8.02
N LEU A 148 -11.21 -9.83 -8.78
CA LEU A 148 -12.22 -10.88 -8.95
C LEU A 148 -11.59 -12.12 -9.63
N GLU A 149 -10.80 -11.89 -10.67
CA GLU A 149 -10.06 -12.96 -11.36
C GLU A 149 -9.07 -13.67 -10.44
N PHE A 150 -8.28 -12.92 -9.67
CA PHE A 150 -7.33 -13.49 -8.73
C PHE A 150 -8.02 -14.36 -7.67
N VAL A 151 -9.13 -13.89 -7.10
CA VAL A 151 -9.92 -14.66 -6.13
C VAL A 151 -10.48 -15.95 -6.76
N LYS A 152 -10.93 -15.88 -8.02
CA LYS A 152 -11.39 -17.06 -8.76
C LYS A 152 -10.27 -18.08 -8.95
N GLN A 153 -9.08 -17.64 -9.37
CA GLN A 153 -7.89 -18.49 -9.53
C GLN A 153 -7.51 -19.16 -8.20
N GLN A 154 -7.51 -18.42 -7.09
CA GLN A 154 -7.21 -18.98 -5.78
C GLN A 154 -8.21 -20.06 -5.36
N LYS A 155 -9.51 -19.83 -5.53
CA LYS A 155 -10.54 -20.82 -5.19
C LYS A 155 -10.40 -22.11 -5.98
N GLN A 156 -10.13 -22.01 -7.28
CA GLN A 156 -9.92 -23.19 -8.14
C GLN A 156 -8.74 -24.02 -7.67
N ARG A 157 -7.64 -23.34 -7.33
CA ARG A 157 -6.43 -23.98 -6.80
C ARG A 157 -6.64 -24.61 -5.42
N ASP A 158 -7.32 -23.93 -4.51
CA ASP A 158 -7.57 -24.45 -3.16
C ASP A 158 -8.58 -25.63 -3.18
N SER A 159 -9.29 -25.85 -4.29
CA SER A 159 -10.23 -26.96 -4.49
C SER A 159 -9.64 -28.15 -5.28
N SER A 160 -8.41 -28.03 -5.76
CA SER A 160 -7.67 -29.07 -6.52
C SER A 160 -6.65 -29.75 -5.62
#